data_AF-A0A6B3GSJ3-F1
#
_entry.id   AF-A0A6B3GSJ3-F1
#
_cell.length_a   1.000
_cell.length_b   1.000
_cell.length_c   1.000
_cell.angle_alpha   90.00
_cell.angle_beta   90.00
_cell.angle_gamma   90.00
#
_symmetry.space_group_name_H-M   'P 1'
#
loop_
_entity.id
_entity.type
_entity.pdbx_description
1 polymer ?
#
loop_
_entity_poly.entity_id
_entity_poly.type
_entity_poly.pdbx_seq_one_letter_code
_entity_poly.pdbx_strand_id
1 'polypeptide(L)'
;MQTKLDEAKAELLAGAAKVADNGPGGGVGGPGGAPRARVSAAGANAGASAGQDTVLAYLQRYYLHTAPEDLSGRDPVDVFGAAASHYRLAENRPQGTANVRVHTPTVEENGWACSHSVVEVVTDDMPFL
;
A
#
# COMPACT_ATOMS: atom_id res chain seq x y z
N MET A 1 -21.87 6.54 16.14
CA MET A 1 -20.90 5.42 16.25
C MET A 1 -20.03 5.33 15.00
N GLN A 2 -20.61 5.43 13.79
CA GLN A 2 -19.88 5.50 12.51
C GLN A 2 -18.72 6.51 12.48
N THR A 3 -18.97 7.74 12.94
CA THR A 3 -17.98 8.83 12.92
C THR A 3 -16.71 8.57 13.73
N LYS A 4 -16.77 7.74 14.78
CA LYS A 4 -15.60 7.41 15.60
C LYS A 4 -14.68 6.42 14.90
N LEU A 5 -15.25 5.50 14.12
CA LEU A 5 -14.49 4.54 13.33
C LEU A 5 -13.91 5.21 12.08
N ASP A 6 -14.64 6.14 11.46
CA ASP A 6 -14.12 6.96 10.36
C ASP A 6 -12.91 7.81 10.80
N GLU A 7 -12.97 8.40 11.99
CA GLU A 7 -11.85 9.13 12.61
C GLU A 7 -10.66 8.20 12.86
N ALA A 8 -10.88 7.02 13.45
CA ALA A 8 -9.83 6.03 13.68
C ALA A 8 -9.19 5.54 12.38
N LYS A 9 -9.98 5.33 11.32
CA LYS A 9 -9.48 5.02 9.98
C LYS A 9 -8.58 6.15 9.47
N ALA A 10 -9.02 7.41 9.57
CA ALA A 10 -8.24 8.55 9.10
C ALA A 10 -6.90 8.68 9.86
N GLU A 11 -6.91 8.50 11.18
CA GLU A 11 -5.70 8.51 12.02
C GLU A 11 -4.74 7.37 11.65
N LEU A 12 -5.27 6.17 11.42
CA LEU A 12 -4.49 5.02 10.99
C LEU A 12 -3.82 5.26 9.63
N LEU A 13 -4.54 5.82 8.65
CA LEU A 13 -3.97 6.15 7.34
C LEU A 13 -2.89 7.23 7.44
N ALA A 14 -3.06 8.22 8.34
CA ALA A 14 -2.03 9.21 8.64
C ALA A 14 -0.80 8.59 9.31
N GLY A 15 -0.99 7.62 10.21
CA GLY A 15 0.08 6.81 10.79
C GLY A 15 0.83 6.01 9.73
N ALA A 16 0.10 5.36 8.83
CA ALA A 16 0.65 4.56 7.74
C ALA A 16 1.47 5.42 6.75
N ALA A 17 1.03 6.66 6.47
CA ALA A 17 1.80 7.60 5.66
C ALA A 17 3.14 7.99 6.31
N LYS A 18 3.19 8.14 7.64
CA LYS A 18 4.44 8.40 8.38
C LYS A 18 5.40 7.20 8.36
N VAL A 19 4.90 5.98 8.21
CA VAL A 19 5.76 4.78 8.08
C VAL A 19 6.58 4.84 6.79
N ALA A 20 6.05 5.42 5.71
CA ALA A 20 6.75 5.51 4.43
C ALA A 20 8.12 6.21 4.53
N ASP A 21 8.24 7.18 5.43
CA ASP A 21 9.48 7.95 5.67
C ASP A 21 10.47 7.23 6.61
N ASN A 22 9.95 6.38 7.50
CA ASN A 22 10.73 5.71 8.54
C ASN A 22 11.08 4.24 8.20
N GLY A 23 10.43 3.68 7.18
CA GLY A 23 10.61 2.30 6.78
C GLY A 23 12.03 2.08 6.26
N PRO A 24 12.73 1.00 6.67
CA PRO A 24 13.97 0.61 6.04
C PRO A 24 13.65 0.36 4.55
N GLY A 25 14.18 1.23 3.69
CA GLY A 25 13.86 1.22 2.27
C GLY A 25 14.06 -0.18 1.69
N GLY A 26 13.01 -0.72 1.09
CA GLY A 26 13.06 -1.83 0.14
C GLY A 26 13.70 -3.12 0.67
N GLY A 27 12.92 -3.92 1.41
CA GLY A 27 13.24 -5.32 1.66
C GLY A 27 13.15 -6.18 0.38
N VAL A 28 14.30 -6.76 0.05
CA VAL A 28 14.65 -7.88 -0.85
C VAL A 28 13.62 -8.29 -1.93
N GLY A 29 14.02 -8.07 -3.19
CA GLY A 29 13.36 -8.71 -4.32
C GLY A 29 13.41 -10.23 -4.20
N GLY A 30 12.23 -10.84 -4.08
CA GLY A 30 12.05 -12.28 -4.28
C GLY A 30 12.52 -12.70 -5.68
N PRO A 31 12.76 -14.00 -5.91
CA PRO A 31 13.39 -14.51 -7.12
C PRO A 31 12.43 -14.34 -8.31
N GLY A 32 12.62 -13.25 -9.05
CA GLY A 32 11.77 -12.86 -10.18
C GLY A 32 11.89 -11.37 -10.44
N GLY A 33 13.05 -10.93 -10.96
CA GLY A 33 13.40 -9.53 -11.13
C GLY A 33 12.37 -8.74 -11.94
N ALA A 34 11.75 -7.76 -11.29
CA ALA A 34 11.06 -6.64 -11.90
C ALA A 34 11.57 -5.32 -11.27
N PRO A 35 11.62 -4.22 -12.02
CA PRO A 35 12.48 -3.08 -11.71
C PRO A 35 12.03 -2.33 -10.46
N ARG A 36 13.00 -1.68 -9.82
CA ARG A 36 12.82 -0.94 -8.58
C ARG A 36 11.95 0.30 -8.82
N ALA A 37 10.73 0.26 -8.28
CA ALA A 37 9.89 1.42 -8.02
C ALA A 37 10.69 2.49 -7.24
N ARG A 38 11.33 3.42 -7.94
CA ARG A 38 11.56 4.73 -7.36
C ARG A 38 10.22 5.44 -7.48
N VAL A 39 9.55 5.70 -6.35
CA VAL A 39 8.64 6.84 -6.30
C VAL A 39 9.52 8.07 -6.53
N SER A 40 9.78 8.36 -7.80
CA SER A 40 10.60 9.47 -8.23
C SER A 40 9.71 10.68 -8.09
N ALA A 41 9.74 11.32 -6.92
CA ALA A 41 9.34 12.71 -6.81
C ALA A 41 10.20 13.49 -7.81
N ALA A 42 9.61 13.86 -8.94
CA ALA A 42 10.20 14.83 -9.84
C ALA A 42 10.40 16.12 -9.04
N GLY A 43 11.65 16.51 -8.83
CA GLY A 43 12.04 17.75 -8.14
C GLY A 43 12.78 17.50 -6.83
N ALA A 44 14.11 17.49 -6.91
CA ALA A 44 14.96 17.67 -5.73
C ALA A 44 14.56 18.98 -5.01
N ASN A 45 14.26 18.90 -3.71
CA ASN A 45 13.75 19.94 -2.78
C ASN A 45 12.23 20.04 -2.56
N ALA A 46 11.48 18.94 -2.58
CA ALA A 46 10.22 18.87 -1.84
C ALA A 46 10.46 18.11 -0.52
N GLY A 47 10.37 18.80 0.62
CA GLY A 47 10.70 18.25 1.95
C GLY A 47 9.89 17.00 2.30
N ALA A 48 10.37 16.21 3.28
CA ALA A 48 9.75 14.96 3.74
C ALA A 48 8.22 15.04 3.89
N SER A 49 7.69 16.19 4.35
CA SER A 49 6.25 16.48 4.43
C SER A 49 5.49 16.33 3.12
N ALA A 50 6.04 16.76 1.98
CA ALA A 50 5.38 16.66 0.67
C ALA A 50 5.31 15.20 0.18
N GLY A 51 6.29 14.38 0.56
CA GLY A 51 6.27 12.94 0.33
C GLY A 51 5.16 12.26 1.14
N GLN A 52 5.08 12.57 2.43
CA GLN A 52 4.03 12.07 3.32
C GLN A 52 2.62 12.44 2.84
N ASP A 53 2.40 13.70 2.42
CA ASP A 53 1.10 14.15 1.91
C ASP A 53 0.66 13.37 0.66
N THR A 54 1.62 13.05 -0.21
CA THR A 54 1.36 12.25 -1.42
C THR A 54 0.99 10.81 -1.06
N VAL A 55 1.71 10.20 -0.11
CA VAL A 55 1.41 8.84 0.37
C VAL A 55 0.05 8.81 1.06
N LEU A 56 -0.25 9.79 1.91
CA LEU A 56 -1.55 9.89 2.58
C LEU A 56 -2.69 10.00 1.56
N ALA A 57 -2.55 10.86 0.54
CA ALA A 57 -3.55 10.99 -0.52
C ALA A 57 -3.74 9.68 -1.30
N TYR A 58 -2.66 8.93 -1.56
CA TYR A 58 -2.74 7.59 -2.15
C TYR A 58 -3.51 6.62 -1.26
N LEU A 59 -3.15 6.51 0.02
CA LEU A 59 -3.79 5.59 0.97
C LEU A 59 -5.27 5.90 1.18
N GLN A 60 -5.64 7.18 1.24
CA GLN A 60 -7.04 7.61 1.32
C GLN A 60 -7.85 7.14 0.11
N ARG A 61 -7.28 7.18 -1.11
CA ARG A 61 -7.93 6.68 -2.32
C ARG A 61 -7.98 5.16 -2.34
N TYR A 62 -6.87 4.49 -2.00
CA TYR A 62 -6.75 3.04 -2.01
C TYR A 62 -7.76 2.38 -1.06
N TYR A 63 -7.92 2.93 0.15
CA TYR A 63 -8.85 2.42 1.16
C TYR A 63 -10.21 3.15 1.17
N LEU A 64 -10.55 3.94 0.14
CA LEU A 64 -11.78 4.75 0.13
C LEU A 64 -13.03 3.91 0.39
N HIS A 65 -13.10 2.74 -0.25
CA HIS A 65 -14.26 1.83 -0.19
C HIS A 65 -14.12 0.71 0.87
N THR A 66 -13.04 0.70 1.64
CA THR A 66 -12.86 -0.24 2.75
C THR A 66 -13.62 0.24 3.97
N ALA A 67 -14.40 -0.64 4.59
CA ALA A 67 -15.12 -0.32 5.81
C ALA A 67 -14.12 0.00 6.95
N PRO A 68 -14.36 1.02 7.79
CA PRO A 68 -13.48 1.35 8.90
C PRO A 68 -13.20 0.18 9.86
N GLU A 69 -14.18 -0.70 10.04
CA GLU A 69 -14.08 -1.88 10.90
C GLU A 69 -13.03 -2.87 10.40
N ASP A 70 -12.81 -2.96 9.08
CA ASP A 70 -11.83 -3.87 8.47
C ASP A 70 -10.38 -3.40 8.66
N LEU A 71 -10.19 -2.11 8.93
CA LEU A 71 -8.90 -1.48 9.19
C LEU A 71 -8.65 -1.27 10.69
N SER A 72 -9.70 -1.23 11.49
CA SER A 72 -9.61 -1.00 12.92
C SER A 72 -8.72 -2.05 13.60
N GLY A 73 -7.71 -1.59 14.35
CA GLY A 73 -6.77 -2.46 15.06
C GLY A 73 -5.64 -3.05 14.22
N ARG A 74 -5.52 -2.71 12.94
CA ARG A 74 -4.35 -3.09 12.12
C ARG A 74 -3.14 -2.21 12.43
N ASP A 75 -1.95 -2.78 12.24
CA ASP A 75 -0.70 -2.02 12.36
C ASP A 75 -0.53 -1.06 11.16
N PRO A 76 -0.15 0.21 11.37
CA PRO A 76 0.14 1.15 10.28
C PRO A 76 1.16 0.64 9.26
N VAL A 77 2.15 -0.16 9.69
CA VAL A 77 3.17 -0.78 8.83
C VAL A 77 2.52 -1.76 7.87
N ASP A 78 1.59 -2.58 8.34
CA ASP A 78 0.90 -3.58 7.51
C ASP A 78 -0.07 -2.91 6.54
N VAL A 79 -0.77 -1.86 6.97
CA VAL A 79 -1.69 -1.08 6.12
C VAL A 79 -0.94 -0.42 4.96
N PHE A 80 0.20 0.20 5.26
CA PHE A 80 1.08 0.77 4.24
C PHE A 80 1.70 -0.32 3.36
N GLY A 81 2.22 -1.37 3.98
CA GLY A 81 2.90 -2.49 3.32
C GLY A 81 2.02 -3.17 2.27
N ALA A 82 0.78 -3.47 2.61
CA ALA A 82 -0.20 -4.04 1.69
C ALA A 82 -0.47 -3.12 0.49
N ALA A 83 -0.75 -1.84 0.73
CA ALA A 83 -1.06 -0.89 -0.34
C ALA A 83 0.16 -0.61 -1.24
N ALA A 84 1.36 -0.55 -0.67
CA ALA A 84 2.61 -0.39 -1.42
C ALA A 84 2.98 -1.65 -2.21
N SER A 85 2.72 -2.83 -1.65
CA SER A 85 2.89 -4.11 -2.32
C SER A 85 2.00 -4.23 -3.55
N HIS A 86 0.73 -3.86 -3.42
CA HIS A 86 -0.22 -3.87 -4.52
C HIS A 86 0.13 -2.83 -5.60
N TYR A 87 0.60 -1.63 -5.21
CA TYR A 87 1.11 -0.63 -6.15
C TYR A 87 2.26 -1.18 -7.00
N ARG A 88 3.24 -1.85 -6.38
CA ARG A 88 4.38 -2.46 -7.09
C ARG A 88 3.93 -3.51 -8.11
N LEU A 89 2.88 -4.29 -7.80
CA LEU A 89 2.31 -5.25 -8.75
C LEU A 89 1.66 -4.55 -9.97
N ALA A 90 1.16 -3.33 -9.78
CA ALA A 90 0.49 -2.55 -10.82
C ALA A 90 1.45 -1.77 -11.75
N GLU A 91 2.72 -1.56 -11.36
CA GLU A 91 3.66 -0.70 -12.11
C GLU A 91 3.88 -1.11 -13.56
N ASN A 92 3.85 -2.41 -13.85
CA ASN A 92 3.98 -2.93 -15.20
C ASN A 92 2.86 -3.92 -15.49
N ARG A 93 1.75 -3.38 -16.00
CA ARG A 93 0.61 -4.17 -16.46
C ARG A 93 0.28 -3.79 -17.91
N PRO A 94 0.55 -4.67 -18.90
CA PRO A 94 0.06 -4.48 -20.25
C PRO A 94 -1.48 -4.35 -20.25
N GLN A 95 -2.00 -3.40 -21.02
CA GLN A 95 -3.44 -3.20 -21.16
C GLN A 95 -4.14 -4.49 -21.61
N GLY A 96 -5.32 -4.78 -21.06
CA GLY A 96 -6.07 -6.00 -21.39
C GLY A 96 -5.58 -7.26 -20.67
N THR A 97 -4.62 -7.15 -19.75
CA THR A 97 -4.13 -8.27 -18.93
C THR A 97 -4.33 -8.02 -17.45
N ALA A 98 -4.47 -9.09 -16.67
CA ALA A 98 -4.56 -9.04 -15.22
C ALA A 98 -3.24 -9.49 -14.59
N ASN A 99 -2.74 -8.75 -13.60
CA ASN A 99 -1.66 -9.21 -12.73
C ASN A 99 -2.29 -9.78 -11.47
N VAL A 100 -2.00 -11.05 -11.16
CA VAL A 100 -2.47 -11.72 -9.95
C VAL A 100 -1.27 -12.29 -9.19
N ARG A 101 -1.21 -12.02 -7.89
CA ARG A 101 -0.17 -12.57 -7.00
C ARG A 101 -0.81 -13.10 -5.72
N VAL A 102 -0.42 -14.32 -5.34
CA VAL A 102 -0.83 -14.96 -4.08
C VAL A 102 0.40 -15.23 -3.24
N HIS A 103 0.43 -14.72 -2.02
CA HIS A 103 1.54 -14.93 -1.09
C HIS A 103 1.10 -14.72 0.36
N THR A 104 1.89 -15.19 1.32
CA THR A 104 1.70 -14.88 2.75
C THR A 104 2.86 -13.98 3.17
N PRO A 105 2.65 -12.67 3.34
CA PRO A 105 3.73 -11.73 3.58
C PRO A 105 4.33 -11.90 4.98
N THR A 106 5.65 -11.76 5.07
CA THR A 106 6.41 -11.75 6.33
C THR A 106 7.20 -10.46 6.48
N VAL A 107 7.45 -10.04 7.73
CA VAL A 107 8.25 -8.83 8.00
C VAL A 107 9.65 -8.94 7.39
N GLU A 108 10.25 -10.13 7.44
CA GLU A 108 11.61 -10.38 6.95
C GLU A 108 11.72 -10.28 5.43
N GLU A 109 10.76 -10.83 4.69
CA GLU A 109 10.81 -10.88 3.23
C GLU A 109 10.16 -9.65 2.58
N ASN A 110 9.10 -9.12 3.18
CA ASN A 110 8.24 -8.10 2.56
C ASN A 110 8.23 -6.76 3.30
N GLY A 111 8.73 -6.72 4.53
CA GLY A 111 8.67 -5.53 5.39
C GLY A 111 7.29 -5.26 6.00
N TRP A 112 6.35 -6.21 5.86
CA TRP A 112 5.01 -6.19 6.45
C TRP A 112 4.50 -7.62 6.60
N ALA A 113 3.49 -7.85 7.43
CA ALA A 113 2.94 -9.18 7.65
C ALA A 113 1.41 -9.21 7.59
N CYS A 114 0.89 -10.42 7.40
CA CYS A 114 -0.53 -10.71 7.55
C CYS A 114 -0.69 -12.10 8.12
N SER A 115 -1.69 -12.31 8.99
CA SER A 115 -2.03 -13.62 9.55
C SER A 115 -2.58 -14.60 8.51
N HIS A 116 -2.92 -14.12 7.31
CA HIS A 116 -3.53 -14.90 6.25
C HIS A 116 -2.83 -14.66 4.91
N SER A 117 -3.05 -15.57 3.97
CA SER A 117 -2.60 -15.39 2.60
C SER A 117 -3.32 -14.21 1.96
N VAL A 118 -2.56 -13.43 1.21
CA VAL A 118 -3.00 -12.23 0.51
C VAL A 118 -3.07 -12.55 -0.98
N VAL A 119 -4.20 -12.21 -1.57
CA VAL A 119 -4.42 -12.26 -3.02
C VAL A 119 -4.48 -10.83 -3.52
N GLU A 120 -3.51 -10.43 -4.33
CA GLU A 120 -3.46 -9.13 -4.98
C GLU A 120 -3.89 -9.29 -6.44
N VAL A 121 -4.79 -8.43 -6.89
CA VAL A 121 -5.39 -8.49 -8.23
C VAL A 121 -5.41 -7.09 -8.83
N VAL A 122 -4.67 -6.90 -9.93
CA VAL A 122 -4.69 -5.66 -10.72
C VAL A 122 -5.31 -5.98 -12.07
N THR A 123 -6.48 -5.41 -12.34
CA THR A 123 -7.25 -5.62 -13.57
C THR A 123 -7.61 -4.30 -14.23
N ASP A 124 -8.20 -4.36 -15.42
CA ASP A 124 -8.91 -3.22 -15.99
C ASP A 124 -10.21 -2.96 -15.22
N ASP A 125 -10.67 -1.71 -15.25
CA ASP A 125 -11.97 -1.32 -14.73
C ASP A 125 -13.07 -1.91 -15.62
N MET A 126 -13.77 -2.92 -15.11
CA MET A 126 -14.86 -3.60 -15.77
C MET A 126 -15.98 -3.83 -14.75
N PRO A 127 -17.25 -3.74 -15.16
CA PRO A 127 -18.36 -3.97 -14.25
C PRO A 127 -18.34 -5.42 -13.73
N PHE A 128 -18.66 -5.59 -12.44
CA PHE A 128 -18.82 -6.88 -11.73
C PHE A 128 -17.54 -7.66 -11.37
N LEU A 129 -16.40 -6.99 -11.24
CA LEU A 129 -15.23 -7.52 -10.52
C LEU A 129 -15.35 -7.34 -8.99
#